data_AF-A0A0K2V6B5-F1
#
_entry.id   AF-A0A0K2V6B5-F1
#
_cell.length_a   1.000
_cell.length_b   1.000
_cell.length_c   1.000
_cell.angle_alpha   90.00
_cell.angle_beta   90.00
_cell.angle_gamma   90.00
#
_symmetry.space_group_name_H-M   'P 1'
#
loop_
_entity.id
_entity.type
_entity.pdbx_description
1 polymer ?
#
loop_
_entity_poly.entity_id
_entity_poly.type
_entity_poly.pdbx_seq_one_letter_code
_entity_poly.pdbx_strand_id
1 'polypeptide(L)'
;MFQIDNLYGNKDQITLMGHGSGAHSALIHLVSPFNKKGTFTRIITQSGSPFEDTNLRFAKSRKEYAKKLAASVGCTKEILKCLRSRPADILQTKVQTFNIINQVFTPNPWVPVIDIKFAHDPVLPDYPENIVKNTNFSRSIPILTGSVAEEGMLLMKRFFQHPELFAQFTRTLPFLLFNLEDESVTPKVQDLVEIVKKFFIPKGQLSYSQNKQIIAMFTDMVFYGKIGRAIQLLRDHGPIYQYIYKYFGTHSFGDLSFYSDFKLGLKLSLQSRGIGLFMRNGFGTCHGDELFDIFKIGFLKAPMSSGPISDFDKSVGQSLITMWINFARTGNPTPMGYFLDDNSKWLSIQESNGMVAEIKTKTRMIEDTFLEKRVNFYHRVFEYLFTDEAGEIIKERKASKPNEKIKTEL
;
A
#
# COMPACT_ATOMS: atom_id res chain seq x y z
N MET A 1 30.19 -13.70 2.29
CA MET A 1 29.08 -12.77 1.98
C MET A 1 29.07 -12.63 0.46
N PHE A 2 27.99 -13.06 -0.21
CA PHE A 2 27.89 -12.99 -1.68
C PHE A 2 27.77 -11.51 -2.09
N GLN A 3 28.74 -10.97 -2.82
CA GLN A 3 28.73 -9.58 -3.30
C GLN A 3 28.23 -9.52 -4.74
N ILE A 4 27.47 -8.48 -5.08
CA ILE A 4 26.83 -8.35 -6.40
C ILE A 4 27.85 -8.21 -7.55
N ASP A 5 29.04 -7.69 -7.24
CA ASP A 5 30.17 -7.56 -8.18
C ASP A 5 30.60 -8.95 -8.73
N ASN A 6 30.48 -10.02 -7.92
CA ASN A 6 30.79 -11.40 -8.34
C ASN A 6 29.72 -12.00 -9.27
N LEU A 7 28.59 -11.32 -9.44
CA LEU A 7 27.51 -11.68 -10.35
C LEU A 7 27.44 -10.71 -11.55
N TYR A 8 28.52 -9.97 -11.82
CA TYR A 8 28.60 -8.95 -12.88
C TYR A 8 27.63 -7.78 -12.68
N GLY A 9 27.11 -7.58 -11.47
CA GLY A 9 26.31 -6.40 -11.15
C GLY A 9 27.18 -5.22 -10.72
N ASN A 10 26.62 -4.01 -10.83
CA ASN A 10 27.29 -2.78 -10.44
C ASN A 10 26.77 -2.32 -9.06
N LYS A 11 27.60 -2.43 -8.01
CA LYS A 11 27.26 -1.96 -6.65
C LYS A 11 26.92 -0.47 -6.55
N ASP A 12 27.39 0.36 -7.49
CA ASP A 12 27.10 1.79 -7.51
C ASP A 12 25.80 2.12 -8.25
N GLN A 13 25.12 1.11 -8.81
CA GLN A 13 23.85 1.24 -9.53
C GLN A 13 22.79 0.28 -8.99
N ILE A 14 22.67 0.21 -7.67
CA ILE A 14 21.62 -0.57 -7.03
C ILE A 14 20.29 0.21 -7.05
N THR A 15 19.23 -0.45 -7.49
CA THR A 15 17.85 0.02 -7.40
C THR A 15 17.09 -0.85 -6.41
N LEU A 16 16.49 -0.25 -5.39
CA LEU A 16 15.66 -0.96 -4.41
C LEU A 16 14.20 -0.94 -4.85
N MET A 17 13.60 -2.11 -5.06
CA MET A 17 12.20 -2.23 -5.51
C MET A 17 11.36 -3.01 -4.52
N GLY A 18 10.12 -2.59 -4.31
CA GLY A 18 9.15 -3.34 -3.51
C GLY A 18 7.70 -3.00 -3.83
N HIS A 19 6.82 -3.97 -3.56
CA HIS A 19 5.37 -3.84 -3.72
C HIS A 19 4.66 -3.99 -2.36
N GLY A 20 3.61 -3.21 -2.11
CA GLY A 20 2.82 -3.26 -0.88
C GLY A 20 3.71 -3.04 0.37
N SER A 21 3.79 -4.03 1.27
CA SER A 21 4.71 -3.99 2.42
C SER A 21 6.20 -3.90 2.03
N GLY A 22 6.57 -4.40 0.84
CA GLY A 22 7.90 -4.21 0.27
C GLY A 22 8.16 -2.76 -0.12
N ALA A 23 7.16 -2.03 -0.63
CA ALA A 23 7.27 -0.60 -0.91
C ALA A 23 7.43 0.21 0.38
N HIS A 24 6.69 -0.15 1.44
CA HIS A 24 6.89 0.43 2.77
C HIS A 24 8.33 0.21 3.24
N SER A 25 8.85 -1.01 3.09
CA SER A 25 10.22 -1.36 3.48
C SER A 25 11.26 -0.56 2.68
N ALA A 26 11.06 -0.40 1.38
CA ALA A 26 11.97 0.38 0.52
C ALA A 26 12.07 1.86 0.96
N LEU A 27 10.93 2.48 1.27
CA LEU A 27 10.91 3.86 1.77
C LEU A 27 11.39 3.98 3.23
N ILE A 28 11.20 2.96 4.08
CA ILE A 28 11.84 2.91 5.39
C ILE A 28 13.36 2.87 5.22
N HIS A 29 13.88 2.07 4.28
CA HIS A 29 15.32 2.07 3.97
C HIS A 29 15.81 3.41 3.43
N LEU A 30 14.99 4.20 2.72
CA LEU A 30 15.35 5.56 2.29
C LEU A 30 15.63 6.48 3.48
N VAL A 31 14.74 6.48 4.47
CA VAL A 31 14.83 7.37 5.65
C VAL A 31 15.68 6.78 6.78
N SER A 32 16.13 5.54 6.64
CA SER A 32 16.92 4.85 7.66
C SER A 32 18.34 5.41 7.80
N PRO A 33 18.88 5.51 9.04
CA PRO A 33 20.29 5.88 9.26
C PRO A 33 21.29 4.97 8.55
N PHE A 34 20.94 3.71 8.27
CA PHE A 34 21.83 2.76 7.58
C PHE A 34 22.09 3.14 6.13
N ASN A 35 21.14 3.81 5.47
CA ASN A 35 21.33 4.27 4.11
C ASN A 35 22.12 5.58 4.01
N LYS A 36 22.66 6.11 5.14
CA LYS A 36 23.60 7.24 5.12
C LYS A 36 24.89 6.98 4.36
N LYS A 37 25.17 5.74 3.98
CA LYS A 37 26.30 5.38 3.10
C LYS A 37 25.94 5.28 1.62
N GLY A 38 24.66 5.38 1.25
CA GLY A 38 24.21 5.32 -0.16
C GLY A 38 24.24 3.90 -0.73
N THR A 39 23.60 2.95 -0.05
CA THR A 39 23.58 1.54 -0.47
C THR A 39 22.77 1.27 -1.74
N PHE A 40 21.92 2.21 -2.14
CA PHE A 40 21.18 2.19 -3.39
C PHE A 40 21.03 3.63 -3.90
N THR A 41 20.82 3.74 -5.21
CA THR A 41 20.82 5.02 -5.92
C THR A 41 19.44 5.38 -6.47
N ARG A 42 18.49 4.45 -6.45
CA ARG A 42 17.13 4.60 -6.98
C ARG A 42 16.15 3.74 -6.19
N ILE A 43 14.89 4.13 -6.18
CA ILE A 43 13.80 3.36 -5.57
C ILE A 43 12.64 3.17 -6.55
N ILE A 44 12.07 1.97 -6.56
CA ILE A 44 10.78 1.67 -7.18
C ILE A 44 9.80 1.23 -6.08
N THR A 45 8.71 1.97 -5.89
CA THR A 45 7.67 1.67 -4.89
C THR A 45 6.33 1.45 -5.54
N GLN A 46 5.76 0.27 -5.37
CA GLN A 46 4.48 -0.10 -5.97
C GLN A 46 3.45 -0.29 -4.86
N SER A 47 2.40 0.54 -4.85
CA SER A 47 1.20 0.30 -4.05
C SER A 47 1.44 0.30 -2.53
N GLY A 48 2.35 1.15 -2.01
CA GLY A 48 2.59 1.28 -0.57
C GLY A 48 3.51 2.43 -0.16
N SER A 49 3.34 2.93 1.07
CA SER A 49 4.11 4.04 1.63
C SER A 49 4.03 4.07 3.16
N PRO A 50 5.15 4.28 3.89
CA PRO A 50 5.17 4.35 5.34
C PRO A 50 4.85 5.76 5.90
N PHE A 51 4.62 6.76 5.04
CA PHE A 51 4.40 8.15 5.46
C PHE A 51 2.96 8.36 5.92
N GLU A 52 2.79 9.00 7.09
CA GLU A 52 1.48 9.19 7.72
C GLU A 52 0.68 7.89 7.87
N ASP A 53 1.38 6.75 8.04
CA ASP A 53 0.74 5.45 8.16
C ASP A 53 0.19 5.24 9.58
N THR A 54 -1.14 5.10 9.66
CA THR A 54 -1.85 4.78 10.90
C THR A 54 -1.36 3.50 11.55
N ASN A 55 -0.88 2.52 10.78
CA ASN A 55 -0.35 1.25 11.29
C ASN A 55 0.94 1.42 12.09
N LEU A 56 1.80 2.38 11.73
CA LEU A 56 3.03 2.65 12.46
C LEU A 56 2.76 3.27 13.84
N ARG A 57 1.63 3.99 13.96
CA ARG A 57 1.26 4.79 15.13
C ARG A 57 0.27 4.11 16.09
N PHE A 58 -0.67 3.30 15.61
CA PHE A 58 -1.83 2.87 16.42
C PHE A 58 -2.02 1.36 16.65
N ALA A 59 -0.99 0.55 16.48
CA ALA A 59 -1.05 -0.81 17.03
C ALA A 59 -1.26 -0.72 18.56
N LYS A 60 -2.40 -1.22 19.08
CA LYS A 60 -2.64 -1.51 20.50
C LYS A 60 -1.33 -1.99 21.13
N SER A 61 -1.04 -1.53 22.36
CA SER A 61 0.25 -1.74 23.05
C SER A 61 0.89 -3.04 22.59
N ARG A 62 1.94 -2.98 21.75
CA ARG A 62 2.53 -4.17 21.10
C ARG A 62 2.91 -5.26 22.13
N LYS A 63 3.15 -4.81 23.37
CA LYS A 63 3.32 -5.64 24.57
C LYS A 63 2.11 -6.53 24.87
N GLU A 64 0.88 -6.05 24.71
CA GLU A 64 -0.34 -6.84 24.87
C GLU A 64 -0.47 -7.92 23.80
N TYR A 65 -0.22 -7.58 22.53
CA TYR A 65 -0.17 -8.59 21.47
C TYR A 65 0.92 -9.64 21.74
N ALA A 66 2.11 -9.22 22.15
CA ALA A 66 3.18 -10.13 22.54
C ALA A 66 2.78 -11.03 23.72
N LYS A 67 2.11 -10.49 24.75
CA LYS A 67 1.58 -11.26 25.88
C LYS A 67 0.50 -12.26 25.45
N LYS A 68 -0.43 -11.84 24.59
CA LYS A 68 -1.49 -12.72 24.07
C LYS A 68 -0.90 -13.85 23.23
N LEU A 69 0.06 -13.56 22.35
CA LEU A 69 0.78 -14.58 21.59
C LEU A 69 1.50 -15.54 22.53
N ALA A 70 2.22 -15.01 23.51
CA ALA A 70 2.93 -15.83 24.49
C ALA A 70 1.99 -16.75 25.27
N ALA A 71 0.87 -16.22 25.78
CA ALA A 71 -0.16 -17.01 26.45
C ALA A 71 -0.72 -18.11 25.55
N SER A 72 -0.94 -17.84 24.25
CA SER A 72 -1.47 -18.82 23.30
C SER A 72 -0.57 -20.04 23.05
N VAL A 73 0.71 -19.94 23.43
CA VAL A 73 1.72 -21.03 23.36
C VAL A 73 2.25 -21.43 24.74
N GLY A 74 1.50 -21.12 25.81
CA GLY A 74 1.85 -21.49 27.19
C GLY A 74 3.05 -20.76 27.78
N CYS A 75 3.47 -19.62 27.19
CA CYS A 75 4.56 -18.80 27.68
C CYS A 75 4.04 -17.67 28.60
N THR A 76 3.90 -17.96 29.90
CA THR A 76 3.37 -17.00 30.89
C THR A 76 4.46 -16.34 31.75
N LYS A 77 5.62 -16.98 31.89
CA LYS A 77 6.82 -16.47 32.59
C LYS A 77 8.01 -16.45 31.65
N GLU A 78 8.97 -15.57 31.91
CA GLU A 78 10.17 -15.39 31.06
C GLU A 78 9.80 -15.30 29.55
N ILE A 79 8.76 -14.51 29.23
CA ILE A 79 8.06 -14.54 27.93
C ILE A 79 9.01 -14.65 26.74
N LEU A 80 10.03 -13.81 26.67
CA LEU A 80 10.97 -13.79 25.54
C LEU A 80 11.79 -15.09 25.42
N LYS A 81 12.27 -15.63 26.52
CA LYS A 81 13.05 -16.88 26.55
C LYS A 81 12.18 -18.07 26.15
N CYS A 82 10.93 -18.12 26.64
CA CYS A 82 9.98 -19.15 26.28
C CYS A 82 9.58 -19.06 24.80
N LEU A 83 9.28 -17.87 24.29
CA LEU A 83 8.97 -17.69 22.86
C LEU A 83 10.13 -18.16 21.97
N ARG A 84 11.38 -17.86 22.35
CA ARG A 84 12.58 -18.32 21.61
C ARG A 84 12.78 -19.83 21.63
N SER A 85 12.20 -20.57 22.58
CA SER A 85 12.26 -22.03 22.61
C SER A 85 11.13 -22.71 21.84
N ARG A 86 10.13 -21.96 21.37
CA ARG A 86 9.03 -22.51 20.56
C ARG A 86 9.44 -22.67 19.10
N PRO A 87 8.99 -23.73 18.42
CA PRO A 87 9.11 -23.84 16.98
C PRO A 87 8.45 -22.66 16.26
N ALA A 88 9.10 -22.15 15.22
CA ALA A 88 8.66 -20.94 14.53
C ALA A 88 7.32 -21.11 13.80
N ASP A 89 7.06 -22.31 13.26
CA ASP A 89 5.79 -22.70 12.64
C ASP A 89 4.64 -22.63 13.65
N ILE A 90 4.84 -23.09 14.89
CA ILE A 90 3.84 -22.97 15.95
C ILE A 90 3.54 -21.50 16.23
N LEU A 91 4.55 -20.64 16.35
CA LEU A 91 4.33 -19.21 16.54
C LEU A 91 3.56 -18.61 15.36
N GLN A 92 3.89 -18.99 14.13
CA GLN A 92 3.24 -18.51 12.92
C GLN A 92 1.75 -18.86 12.88
N THR A 93 1.37 -20.09 13.26
CA THR A 93 -0.06 -20.48 13.32
C THR A 93 -0.86 -19.64 14.31
N LYS A 94 -0.23 -19.12 15.37
CA LYS A 94 -0.88 -18.29 16.38
C LYS A 94 -0.93 -16.80 16.02
N VAL A 95 -0.22 -16.35 14.99
CA VAL A 95 -0.38 -14.98 14.48
C VAL A 95 -1.81 -14.74 13.97
N GLN A 96 -2.45 -15.78 13.41
CA GLN A 96 -3.85 -15.72 12.97
C GLN A 96 -4.84 -15.58 14.12
N THR A 97 -4.45 -15.86 15.37
CA THR A 97 -5.31 -15.69 16.56
C THR A 97 -5.79 -14.26 16.73
N PHE A 98 -5.08 -13.29 16.14
CA PHE A 98 -5.50 -11.91 16.19
C PHE A 98 -6.55 -11.54 15.15
N ASN A 99 -6.78 -12.35 14.09
CA ASN A 99 -7.66 -12.00 12.98
C ASN A 99 -9.15 -12.05 13.35
N ILE A 100 -9.63 -11.02 14.06
CA ILE A 100 -10.98 -10.93 14.66
C ILE A 100 -12.11 -11.13 13.64
N ILE A 101 -11.89 -10.71 12.39
CA ILE A 101 -12.90 -10.72 11.33
C ILE A 101 -12.48 -11.55 10.12
N ASN A 102 -11.44 -12.39 10.23
CA ASN A 102 -10.88 -13.17 9.13
C ASN A 102 -10.67 -12.31 7.85
N GLN A 103 -10.16 -11.09 8.03
CA GLN A 103 -9.94 -10.11 6.98
C GLN A 103 -8.44 -10.01 6.65
N VAL A 104 -8.15 -9.54 5.43
CA VAL A 104 -6.79 -9.39 4.96
C VAL A 104 -6.11 -8.27 5.76
N PHE A 105 -4.91 -8.54 6.27
CA PHE A 105 -4.02 -7.59 6.97
C PHE A 105 -4.47 -7.08 8.34
N THR A 106 -5.57 -7.58 8.93
CA THR A 106 -6.09 -6.93 10.15
C THR A 106 -6.64 -7.87 11.23
N PRO A 107 -6.22 -7.69 12.50
CA PRO A 107 -5.16 -6.81 12.97
C PRO A 107 -3.82 -7.45 12.66
N ASN A 108 -2.90 -6.69 12.09
CA ASN A 108 -1.52 -7.09 11.98
C ASN A 108 -0.68 -6.36 13.03
N PRO A 109 -0.46 -6.96 14.22
CA PRO A 109 0.33 -6.33 15.26
C PRO A 109 1.84 -6.35 14.98
N TRP A 110 2.27 -7.13 13.99
CA TRP A 110 3.67 -7.34 13.63
C TRP A 110 4.02 -6.52 12.39
N VAL A 111 4.11 -5.22 12.57
CA VAL A 111 4.49 -4.23 11.56
C VAL A 111 5.77 -3.49 12.00
N PRO A 112 6.45 -2.75 11.10
CA PRO A 112 7.56 -1.90 11.50
C PRO A 112 7.20 -0.95 12.65
N VAL A 113 8.20 -0.61 13.44
CA VAL A 113 8.04 0.14 14.69
C VAL A 113 9.10 1.23 14.77
N ILE A 114 8.78 2.34 15.46
CA ILE A 114 9.80 3.29 15.87
C ILE A 114 10.70 2.60 16.91
N ASP A 115 11.97 2.37 16.56
CA ASP A 115 12.84 1.43 17.25
C ASP A 115 13.99 2.08 18.04
N ILE A 116 14.07 3.41 18.07
CA ILE A 116 15.10 4.17 18.80
C ILE A 116 15.22 3.82 20.29
N LYS A 117 14.12 3.42 20.94
CA LYS A 117 14.09 3.05 22.36
C LYS A 117 14.45 1.58 22.62
N PHE A 118 14.50 0.74 21.58
CA PHE A 118 14.54 -0.72 21.72
C PHE A 118 15.70 -1.38 20.96
N ALA A 119 16.32 -0.67 20.01
CA ALA A 119 17.44 -1.15 19.20
C ALA A 119 18.70 -0.31 19.44
N HIS A 120 19.86 -0.98 19.52
CA HIS A 120 21.17 -0.31 19.57
C HIS A 120 21.43 0.46 18.27
N ASP A 121 21.16 -0.18 17.13
CA ASP A 121 21.27 0.41 15.80
C ASP A 121 19.88 0.49 15.16
N PRO A 122 19.15 1.61 15.34
CA PRO A 122 17.76 1.75 14.91
C PRO A 122 17.63 1.82 13.38
N VAL A 123 16.73 1.01 12.82
CA VAL A 123 16.37 1.06 11.40
C VAL A 123 15.42 2.22 11.14
N LEU A 124 14.47 2.48 12.05
CA LEU A 124 13.45 3.52 11.93
C LEU A 124 13.38 4.33 13.24
N PRO A 125 14.31 5.29 13.43
CA PRO A 125 14.45 5.99 14.72
C PRO A 125 13.32 6.98 15.03
N ASP A 126 12.59 7.45 14.02
CA ASP A 126 11.44 8.35 14.15
C ASP A 126 10.47 8.09 12.98
N TYR A 127 9.30 8.70 13.00
CA TYR A 127 8.33 8.62 11.91
C TYR A 127 8.94 9.15 10.60
N PRO A 128 8.70 8.49 9.44
CA PRO A 128 9.30 8.89 8.17
C PRO A 128 9.11 10.36 7.82
N GLU A 129 7.92 10.91 8.06
CA GLU A 129 7.62 12.32 7.83
C GLU A 129 8.44 13.28 8.70
N ASN A 130 8.82 12.89 9.92
CA ASN A 130 9.68 13.69 10.79
C ASN A 130 11.12 13.66 10.31
N ILE A 131 11.59 12.50 9.84
CA ILE A 131 12.95 12.33 9.32
C ILE A 131 13.16 13.20 8.08
N VAL A 132 12.22 13.16 7.13
CA VAL A 132 12.33 13.93 5.87
C VAL A 132 12.23 15.43 6.12
N LYS A 133 11.37 15.87 7.05
CA LYS A 133 11.24 17.30 7.41
C LYS A 133 12.44 17.85 8.19
N ASN A 134 13.33 17.00 8.69
CA ASN A 134 14.52 17.43 9.41
C ASN A 134 15.57 17.98 8.42
N THR A 135 16.20 19.10 8.75
CA THR A 135 17.22 19.75 7.91
C THR A 135 18.45 18.87 7.62
N ASN A 136 18.66 17.80 8.39
CA ASN A 136 19.75 16.85 8.19
C ASN A 136 19.44 15.74 7.17
N PHE A 137 18.23 15.67 6.61
CA PHE A 137 17.92 14.71 5.54
C PHE A 137 18.39 15.25 4.18
N SER A 138 19.58 14.81 3.76
CA SER A 138 20.26 15.29 2.54
C SER A 138 20.21 14.31 1.37
N ARG A 139 19.37 13.27 1.43
CA ARG A 139 19.28 12.27 0.36
C ARG A 139 18.46 12.80 -0.80
N SER A 140 19.05 12.71 -1.99
CA SER A 140 18.40 12.99 -3.26
C SER A 140 18.58 11.80 -4.20
N ILE A 141 17.49 11.09 -4.51
CA ILE A 141 17.52 9.92 -5.41
C ILE A 141 16.26 9.89 -6.30
N PRO A 142 16.34 9.36 -7.53
CA PRO A 142 15.16 9.11 -8.35
C PRO A 142 14.22 8.09 -7.70
N ILE A 143 12.92 8.36 -7.76
CA ILE A 143 11.85 7.48 -7.29
C ILE A 143 10.85 7.21 -8.42
N LEU A 144 10.56 5.95 -8.71
CA LEU A 144 9.40 5.55 -9.51
C LEU A 144 8.34 5.02 -8.55
N THR A 145 7.18 5.65 -8.50
CA THR A 145 6.12 5.26 -7.56
C THR A 145 4.75 5.23 -8.22
N GLY A 146 3.85 4.40 -7.71
CA GLY A 146 2.49 4.37 -8.21
C GLY A 146 1.64 3.32 -7.53
N SER A 147 0.45 3.13 -8.06
CA SER A 147 -0.57 2.23 -7.50
C SER A 147 -1.50 1.74 -8.61
N VAL A 148 -2.27 0.70 -8.36
CA VAL A 148 -3.40 0.34 -9.22
C VAL A 148 -4.61 1.25 -8.94
N ALA A 149 -5.56 1.36 -9.87
CA ALA A 149 -6.69 2.29 -9.70
C ALA A 149 -7.71 1.89 -8.62
N GLU A 150 -7.88 0.59 -8.34
CA GLU A 150 -8.89 0.08 -7.41
C GLU A 150 -8.27 -0.74 -6.27
N GLU A 151 -7.18 -0.25 -5.67
CA GLU A 151 -6.49 -0.85 -4.52
C GLU A 151 -7.43 -1.36 -3.42
N GLY A 152 -8.44 -0.56 -3.08
CA GLY A 152 -9.41 -0.83 -2.03
C GLY A 152 -10.22 -2.11 -2.24
N MET A 153 -10.23 -2.68 -3.46
CA MET A 153 -10.85 -3.96 -3.76
C MET A 153 -10.27 -5.09 -2.90
N LEU A 154 -8.99 -5.00 -2.54
CA LEU A 154 -8.33 -5.93 -1.63
C LEU A 154 -9.07 -6.08 -0.29
N LEU A 155 -9.55 -4.95 0.25
CA LEU A 155 -10.28 -4.94 1.53
C LEU A 155 -11.73 -5.39 1.38
N MET A 156 -12.29 -5.32 0.17
CA MET A 156 -13.66 -5.73 -0.13
C MET A 156 -13.82 -7.22 -0.41
N LYS A 157 -12.71 -7.95 -0.63
CA LYS A 157 -12.71 -9.39 -0.94
C LYS A 157 -13.66 -10.21 -0.08
N ARG A 158 -13.55 -10.10 1.26
CA ARG A 158 -14.37 -10.88 2.18
C ARG A 158 -15.85 -10.54 2.08
N PHE A 159 -16.18 -9.26 1.90
CA PHE A 159 -17.55 -8.78 1.77
C PHE A 159 -18.19 -9.16 0.42
N PHE A 160 -17.38 -9.38 -0.62
CA PHE A 160 -17.87 -9.95 -1.88
C PHE A 160 -18.22 -11.42 -1.75
N GLN A 161 -17.42 -12.18 -0.98
CA GLN A 161 -17.66 -13.60 -0.73
C GLN A 161 -18.80 -13.83 0.28
N HIS A 162 -18.99 -12.89 1.20
CA HIS A 162 -19.93 -12.95 2.32
C HIS A 162 -20.73 -11.63 2.45
N PRO A 163 -21.71 -11.36 1.55
CA PRO A 163 -22.47 -10.11 1.56
C PRO A 163 -23.23 -9.85 2.86
N GLU A 164 -23.58 -10.88 3.63
CA GLU A 164 -24.22 -10.78 4.93
C GLU A 164 -23.39 -9.97 5.96
N LEU A 165 -22.06 -9.93 5.78
CA LEU A 165 -21.17 -9.16 6.65
C LEU A 165 -21.36 -7.65 6.50
N PHE A 166 -22.07 -7.18 5.46
CA PHE A 166 -22.40 -5.77 5.33
C PHE A 166 -23.27 -5.24 6.47
N ALA A 167 -24.04 -6.11 7.15
CA ALA A 167 -24.85 -5.72 8.30
C ALA A 167 -24.02 -5.08 9.43
N GLN A 168 -22.73 -5.43 9.54
CA GLN A 168 -21.82 -4.89 10.55
C GLN A 168 -20.73 -4.00 9.94
N PHE A 169 -20.83 -3.67 8.65
CA PHE A 169 -19.76 -2.98 7.92
C PHE A 169 -19.33 -1.67 8.58
N THR A 170 -20.30 -0.83 8.97
CA THR A 170 -20.02 0.44 9.66
C THR A 170 -19.20 0.25 10.93
N ARG A 171 -19.48 -0.80 11.72
CA ARG A 171 -18.73 -1.12 12.95
C ARG A 171 -17.29 -1.54 12.63
N THR A 172 -17.05 -2.13 11.47
CA THR A 172 -15.69 -2.52 11.04
C THR A 172 -14.88 -1.36 10.47
N LEU A 173 -15.48 -0.22 10.10
CA LEU A 173 -14.77 0.88 9.43
C LEU A 173 -13.64 1.52 10.24
N PRO A 174 -13.77 1.81 11.56
CA PRO A 174 -12.64 2.31 12.35
C PRO A 174 -11.40 1.41 12.24
N PHE A 175 -11.64 0.11 12.20
CA PHE A 175 -10.60 -0.88 12.08
C PHE A 175 -10.00 -0.95 10.67
N LEU A 176 -10.83 -0.93 9.63
CA LEU A 176 -10.36 -1.04 8.24
C LEU A 176 -9.71 0.22 7.71
N LEU A 177 -10.14 1.39 8.17
CA LEU A 177 -9.58 2.67 7.76
C LEU A 177 -8.33 3.04 8.58
N PHE A 178 -8.34 2.75 9.88
CA PHE A 178 -7.35 3.30 10.81
C PHE A 178 -6.63 2.25 11.66
N ASN A 179 -6.90 0.95 11.47
CA ASN A 179 -6.37 -0.16 12.28
C ASN A 179 -6.68 -0.01 13.79
N LEU A 180 -7.86 0.54 14.10
CA LEU A 180 -8.33 0.75 15.47
C LEU A 180 -9.33 -0.34 15.88
N GLU A 181 -8.99 -1.12 16.90
CA GLU A 181 -9.92 -2.10 17.54
C GLU A 181 -11.02 -1.40 18.35
N ASP A 182 -12.09 -2.12 18.71
CA ASP A 182 -13.27 -1.58 19.43
C ASP A 182 -12.91 -0.76 20.69
N GLU A 183 -11.98 -1.24 21.53
CA GLU A 183 -11.49 -0.51 22.73
C GLU A 183 -10.76 0.81 22.38
N SER A 184 -10.34 0.93 21.12
CA SER A 184 -9.65 2.09 20.54
C SER A 184 -10.58 3.13 19.92
N VAL A 185 -11.85 2.79 19.71
CA VAL A 185 -12.84 3.65 19.07
C VAL A 185 -13.40 4.66 20.06
N THR A 186 -13.03 5.94 19.89
CA THR A 186 -13.57 7.07 20.65
C THR A 186 -14.68 7.77 19.87
N PRO A 187 -15.49 8.66 20.49
CA PRO A 187 -16.45 9.49 19.75
C PRO A 187 -15.81 10.28 18.60
N LYS A 188 -14.59 10.79 18.81
CA LYS A 188 -13.77 11.44 17.77
C LYS A 188 -13.53 10.53 16.55
N VAL A 189 -13.26 9.25 16.77
CA VAL A 189 -13.06 8.26 15.69
C VAL A 189 -14.38 7.97 14.98
N GLN A 190 -15.50 7.91 15.71
CA GLN A 190 -16.83 7.71 15.12
C GLN A 190 -17.22 8.89 14.22
N ASP A 191 -17.03 10.13 14.69
CA ASP A 191 -17.23 11.35 13.89
C ASP A 191 -16.41 11.31 12.60
N LEU A 192 -15.13 10.91 12.71
CA LEU A 192 -14.23 10.82 11.57
C LEU A 192 -14.67 9.77 10.54
N VAL A 193 -15.15 8.61 11.00
CA VAL A 193 -15.72 7.59 10.10
C VAL A 193 -16.92 8.14 9.35
N GLU A 194 -17.80 8.92 10.00
CA GLU A 194 -18.95 9.54 9.32
C GLU A 194 -18.52 10.63 8.33
N ILE A 195 -17.50 11.43 8.64
CA ILE A 195 -16.92 12.42 7.70
C ILE A 195 -16.39 11.71 6.46
N VAL A 196 -15.56 10.67 6.64
CA VAL A 196 -15.01 9.88 5.52
C VAL A 196 -16.14 9.26 4.70
N LYS A 197 -17.13 8.63 5.34
CA LYS A 197 -18.29 8.08 4.64
C LYS A 197 -19.03 9.12 3.80
N LYS A 198 -19.30 10.30 4.35
CA LYS A 198 -20.01 11.38 3.64
C LYS A 198 -19.22 11.90 2.44
N PHE A 199 -17.89 11.97 2.54
CA PHE A 199 -17.03 12.38 1.44
C PHE A 199 -17.17 11.45 0.23
N PHE A 200 -17.18 10.13 0.45
CA PHE A 200 -17.27 9.14 -0.64
C PHE A 200 -18.70 8.75 -1.03
N ILE A 201 -19.65 8.83 -0.11
CA ILE A 201 -21.04 8.39 -0.28
C ILE A 201 -22.00 9.47 0.28
N PRO A 202 -22.18 10.61 -0.42
CA PRO A 202 -22.92 11.75 0.13
C PRO A 202 -24.41 11.49 0.41
N LYS A 203 -25.06 10.62 -0.38
CA LYS A 203 -26.51 10.32 -0.30
C LYS A 203 -26.87 9.16 0.65
N GLY A 204 -25.93 8.76 1.51
CA GLY A 204 -25.62 7.37 1.81
C GLY A 204 -26.67 6.41 2.41
N GLN A 205 -26.55 5.16 1.98
CA GLN A 205 -26.54 3.96 2.82
C GLN A 205 -25.30 3.13 2.43
N LEU A 206 -24.63 2.52 3.40
CA LEU A 206 -23.54 1.58 3.13
C LEU A 206 -24.14 0.22 2.80
N SER A 207 -24.10 -0.18 1.53
CA SER A 207 -24.54 -1.51 1.13
C SER A 207 -23.65 -2.07 0.02
N TYR A 208 -23.87 -3.34 -0.31
CA TYR A 208 -23.23 -4.01 -1.43
C TYR A 208 -23.36 -3.22 -2.75
N SER A 209 -24.45 -2.47 -2.93
CA SER A 209 -24.70 -1.71 -4.17
C SER A 209 -23.78 -0.48 -4.34
N GLN A 210 -23.19 0.05 -3.27
CA GLN A 210 -22.23 1.17 -3.32
C GLN A 210 -20.76 0.70 -3.31
N ASN A 211 -20.49 -0.55 -3.70
CA ASN A 211 -19.15 -1.12 -3.67
C ASN A 211 -18.08 -0.31 -4.41
N LYS A 212 -18.38 0.38 -5.51
CA LYS A 212 -17.43 1.25 -6.22
C LYS A 212 -16.96 2.43 -5.35
N GLN A 213 -17.89 3.08 -4.66
CA GLN A 213 -17.56 4.18 -3.77
C GLN A 213 -16.82 3.69 -2.52
N ILE A 214 -17.17 2.51 -2.01
CA ILE A 214 -16.46 1.88 -0.88
C ILE A 214 -15.02 1.48 -1.29
N ILE A 215 -14.83 0.94 -2.50
CA ILE A 215 -13.50 0.67 -3.06
C ILE A 215 -12.71 1.98 -3.15
N ALA A 216 -13.29 3.04 -3.71
CA ALA A 216 -12.62 4.35 -3.82
C ALA A 216 -12.21 4.91 -2.44
N MET A 217 -13.09 4.77 -1.44
CA MET A 217 -12.81 5.14 -0.05
C MET A 217 -11.59 4.38 0.49
N PHE A 218 -11.52 3.07 0.31
CA PHE A 218 -10.37 2.28 0.77
C PHE A 218 -9.11 2.54 -0.06
N THR A 219 -9.24 2.73 -1.39
CA THR A 219 -8.11 3.13 -2.24
C THR A 219 -7.48 4.41 -1.71
N ASP A 220 -8.28 5.40 -1.31
CA ASP A 220 -7.78 6.66 -0.78
C ASP A 220 -7.19 6.56 0.60
N MET A 221 -7.98 6.01 1.52
CA MET A 221 -7.64 6.06 2.93
C MET A 221 -6.54 5.07 3.31
N VAL A 222 -6.29 4.04 2.49
CA VAL A 222 -5.33 2.98 2.81
C VAL A 222 -4.08 3.03 1.91
N PHE A 223 -4.20 3.54 0.67
CA PHE A 223 -3.10 3.53 -0.30
C PHE A 223 -2.75 4.94 -0.82
N TYR A 224 -3.64 5.55 -1.62
CA TYR A 224 -3.34 6.79 -2.35
C TYR A 224 -2.95 7.93 -1.42
N GLY A 225 -3.62 8.08 -0.28
CA GLY A 225 -3.31 9.10 0.71
C GLY A 225 -1.85 9.04 1.18
N LYS A 226 -1.37 7.84 1.57
CA LYS A 226 0.00 7.62 2.04
C LYS A 226 1.03 7.77 0.92
N ILE A 227 0.72 7.27 -0.28
CA ILE A 227 1.60 7.36 -1.45
C ILE A 227 1.73 8.83 -1.88
N GLY A 228 0.61 9.53 -2.02
CA GLY A 228 0.59 10.95 -2.36
C GLY A 228 1.29 11.80 -1.30
N ARG A 229 1.16 11.44 -0.02
CA ARG A 229 1.89 12.13 1.04
C ARG A 229 3.40 11.93 0.96
N ALA A 230 3.85 10.71 0.65
CA ALA A 230 5.27 10.46 0.38
C ALA A 230 5.78 11.30 -0.79
N ILE A 231 5.00 11.39 -1.88
CA ILE A 231 5.35 12.23 -3.04
C ILE A 231 5.49 13.70 -2.63
N GLN A 232 4.52 14.24 -1.89
CA GLN A 232 4.56 15.64 -1.42
C GLN A 232 5.79 15.92 -0.54
N LEU A 233 6.17 14.99 0.35
CA LEU A 233 7.29 15.17 1.26
C LEU A 233 8.65 14.94 0.58
N LEU A 234 8.72 14.09 -0.45
CA LEU A 234 9.97 13.73 -1.12
C LEU A 234 10.20 14.51 -2.42
N ARG A 235 9.28 15.38 -2.85
CA ARG A 235 9.37 16.11 -4.13
C ARG A 235 10.65 16.94 -4.31
N ASP A 236 11.25 17.39 -3.21
CA ASP A 236 12.48 18.20 -3.23
C ASP A 236 13.75 17.32 -3.06
N HIS A 237 13.58 16.00 -3.03
CA HIS A 237 14.61 15.00 -2.77
C HIS A 237 14.90 14.11 -4.00
N GLY A 238 14.73 14.65 -5.20
CA GLY A 238 15.06 13.98 -6.46
C GLY A 238 13.84 13.83 -7.39
N PRO A 239 14.07 13.39 -8.65
CA PRO A 239 13.00 13.26 -9.63
C PRO A 239 12.06 12.12 -9.22
N ILE A 240 10.75 12.40 -9.27
CA ILE A 240 9.71 11.42 -8.97
C ILE A 240 8.91 11.14 -10.23
N TYR A 241 8.83 9.88 -10.64
CA TYR A 241 8.00 9.42 -11.75
C TYR A 241 6.80 8.69 -11.17
N GLN A 242 5.60 9.23 -11.43
CA GLN A 242 4.37 8.67 -10.89
C GLN A 242 3.58 7.90 -11.96
N TYR A 243 2.99 6.76 -11.58
CA TYR A 243 2.02 6.03 -12.42
C TYR A 243 0.72 5.70 -11.71
N ILE A 244 -0.32 5.48 -12.51
CA ILE A 244 -1.54 4.77 -12.11
C ILE A 244 -1.77 3.62 -13.09
N TYR A 245 -1.79 2.41 -12.56
CA TYR A 245 -2.03 1.20 -13.34
C TYR A 245 -3.53 0.92 -13.43
N LYS A 246 -4.04 0.82 -14.66
CA LYS A 246 -5.46 0.61 -15.00
C LYS A 246 -5.67 -0.49 -16.04
N TYR A 247 -4.62 -1.23 -16.40
CA TYR A 247 -4.74 -2.31 -17.35
C TYR A 247 -5.48 -3.49 -16.69
N PHE A 248 -6.63 -3.85 -17.26
CA PHE A 248 -7.38 -5.01 -16.81
C PHE A 248 -6.90 -6.24 -17.57
N GLY A 249 -5.88 -6.90 -17.02
CA GLY A 249 -5.26 -8.07 -17.64
C GLY A 249 -6.12 -9.34 -17.59
N THR A 250 -5.60 -10.41 -18.18
CA THR A 250 -6.23 -11.75 -18.11
C THR A 250 -6.28 -12.29 -16.69
N HIS A 251 -5.19 -12.12 -15.95
CA HIS A 251 -5.08 -12.52 -14.56
C HIS A 251 -5.32 -11.33 -13.64
N SER A 252 -6.12 -11.53 -12.60
CA SER A 252 -6.28 -10.56 -11.52
C SER A 252 -6.42 -11.26 -10.17
N PHE A 253 -5.81 -10.70 -9.14
CA PHE A 253 -6.03 -11.13 -7.76
C PHE A 253 -7.47 -10.92 -7.31
N GLY A 254 -8.13 -9.89 -7.81
CA GLY A 254 -9.50 -9.61 -7.39
C GLY A 254 -10.49 -10.63 -7.96
N ASP A 255 -10.19 -11.32 -9.06
CA ASP A 255 -11.02 -12.42 -9.58
C ASP A 255 -11.21 -13.55 -8.56
N LEU A 256 -10.22 -13.78 -7.70
CA LEU A 256 -10.28 -14.74 -6.58
C LEU A 256 -11.35 -14.40 -5.54
N SER A 257 -11.94 -13.21 -5.62
CA SER A 257 -13.03 -12.77 -4.76
C SER A 257 -14.41 -13.04 -5.39
N PHE A 258 -14.49 -13.26 -6.70
CA PHE A 258 -15.75 -13.34 -7.44
C PHE A 258 -16.00 -14.71 -8.08
N TYR A 259 -14.95 -15.46 -8.39
CA TYR A 259 -15.06 -16.68 -9.20
C TYR A 259 -14.54 -17.91 -8.47
N SER A 260 -15.26 -19.02 -8.61
CA SER A 260 -14.76 -20.35 -8.26
C SER A 260 -13.68 -20.78 -9.26
N ASP A 261 -12.84 -21.76 -8.88
CA ASP A 261 -11.75 -22.27 -9.73
C ASP A 261 -12.22 -22.67 -11.13
N PHE A 262 -13.41 -23.27 -11.25
CA PHE A 262 -14.00 -23.61 -12.55
C PHE A 262 -14.34 -22.37 -13.39
N LYS A 263 -15.03 -21.38 -12.82
CA LYS A 263 -15.36 -20.12 -13.52
C LYS A 263 -14.11 -19.36 -13.90
N LEU A 264 -13.10 -19.38 -13.03
CA LEU A 264 -11.80 -18.76 -13.27
C LEU A 264 -11.06 -19.44 -14.42
N GLY A 265 -11.04 -20.77 -14.46
CA GLY A 265 -10.45 -21.52 -15.57
C GLY A 265 -11.11 -21.19 -16.92
N LEU A 266 -12.45 -21.10 -16.93
CA LEU A 266 -13.20 -20.72 -18.12
C LEU A 266 -12.94 -19.27 -18.53
N LYS A 267 -12.90 -18.34 -17.58
CA LYS A 267 -12.52 -16.93 -17.80
C LYS A 267 -11.15 -16.84 -18.46
N LEU A 268 -10.12 -17.42 -17.85
CA LEU A 268 -8.74 -17.32 -18.32
C LEU A 268 -8.59 -17.90 -19.73
N SER A 269 -9.18 -19.09 -19.97
CA SER A 269 -9.16 -19.73 -21.30
C SER A 269 -9.78 -18.85 -22.39
N LEU A 270 -10.94 -18.23 -22.13
CA LEU A 270 -11.63 -17.39 -23.11
C LEU A 270 -10.96 -16.02 -23.28
N GLN A 271 -10.55 -15.39 -22.19
CA GLN A 271 -9.93 -14.07 -22.21
C GLN A 271 -8.56 -14.10 -22.90
N SER A 272 -7.81 -15.19 -22.76
CA SER A 272 -6.56 -15.39 -23.53
C SER A 272 -6.77 -15.42 -25.05
N ARG A 273 -8.00 -15.70 -25.51
CA ARG A 273 -8.43 -15.69 -26.92
C ARG A 273 -9.16 -14.39 -27.31
N GLY A 274 -9.12 -13.38 -26.45
CA GLY A 274 -9.79 -12.08 -26.67
C GLY A 274 -11.29 -12.08 -26.38
N ILE A 275 -11.84 -13.12 -25.75
CA ILE A 275 -13.26 -13.22 -25.43
C ILE A 275 -13.48 -12.86 -23.96
N GLY A 276 -14.09 -11.70 -23.70
CA GLY A 276 -14.39 -11.22 -22.35
C GLY A 276 -15.62 -11.90 -21.72
N LEU A 277 -15.43 -13.04 -21.06
CA LEU A 277 -16.46 -13.71 -20.24
C LEU A 277 -16.11 -13.59 -18.76
N PHE A 278 -17.13 -13.44 -17.90
CA PHE A 278 -16.95 -13.20 -16.46
C PHE A 278 -16.01 -12.03 -16.18
N MET A 279 -16.23 -10.93 -16.91
CA MET A 279 -15.65 -9.65 -16.54
C MET A 279 -16.34 -9.18 -15.26
N ARG A 280 -15.59 -8.55 -14.34
CA ARG A 280 -16.14 -8.05 -13.07
C ARG A 280 -17.06 -6.83 -13.25
N ASN A 281 -17.73 -6.68 -14.41
CA ASN A 281 -18.73 -5.67 -14.76
C ASN A 281 -18.49 -4.29 -14.12
N GLY A 282 -17.29 -3.73 -14.34
CA GLY A 282 -16.92 -2.39 -13.89
C GLY A 282 -16.13 -2.31 -12.57
N PHE A 283 -15.66 -3.42 -12.00
CA PHE A 283 -14.52 -3.41 -11.07
C PHE A 283 -13.22 -3.51 -11.87
N GLY A 284 -12.33 -2.53 -11.67
CA GLY A 284 -11.06 -2.40 -12.40
C GLY A 284 -9.97 -3.30 -11.82
N THR A 285 -8.84 -2.70 -11.49
CA THR A 285 -7.57 -3.32 -11.08
C THR A 285 -7.47 -3.53 -9.57
N CYS A 286 -7.12 -4.73 -9.13
CA CYS A 286 -6.92 -5.08 -7.72
C CYS A 286 -5.46 -4.91 -7.30
N HIS A 287 -5.22 -4.65 -6.01
CA HIS A 287 -3.88 -4.61 -5.43
C HIS A 287 -3.03 -5.82 -5.87
N GLY A 288 -1.89 -5.55 -6.49
CA GLY A 288 -0.95 -6.55 -6.99
C GLY A 288 -1.23 -7.06 -8.41
N ASP A 289 -2.27 -6.60 -9.09
CA ASP A 289 -2.56 -7.02 -10.47
C ASP A 289 -1.39 -6.69 -11.43
N GLU A 290 -0.70 -5.56 -11.22
CA GLU A 290 0.46 -5.19 -12.03
C GLU A 290 1.64 -6.16 -11.91
N LEU A 291 1.67 -6.98 -10.83
CA LEU A 291 2.71 -7.98 -10.65
C LEU A 291 2.60 -9.13 -11.65
N PHE A 292 1.41 -9.42 -12.20
CA PHE A 292 1.26 -10.43 -13.24
C PHE A 292 1.97 -10.03 -14.54
N ASP A 293 2.14 -8.73 -14.77
CA ASP A 293 2.84 -8.19 -15.94
C ASP A 293 4.36 -8.11 -15.75
N ILE A 294 4.85 -8.24 -14.51
CA ILE A 294 6.29 -8.16 -14.17
C ILE A 294 6.86 -9.54 -13.82
N PHE A 295 6.09 -10.39 -13.15
CA PHE A 295 6.57 -11.62 -12.53
C PHE A 295 5.73 -12.84 -12.89
N LYS A 296 6.40 -14.00 -12.95
CA LYS A 296 5.73 -15.30 -12.90
C LYS A 296 5.37 -15.64 -11.45
N ILE A 297 4.08 -15.64 -11.12
CA ILE A 297 3.60 -15.83 -9.75
C ILE A 297 3.39 -17.32 -9.44
N GLY A 298 4.47 -18.00 -9.05
CA GLY A 298 4.48 -19.47 -8.87
C GLY A 298 3.84 -20.01 -7.59
N PHE A 299 3.56 -19.18 -6.59
CA PHE A 299 2.96 -19.62 -5.31
C PHE A 299 1.43 -19.79 -5.38
N LEU A 300 0.79 -19.30 -6.45
CA LEU A 300 -0.64 -19.48 -6.66
C LEU A 300 -0.94 -20.90 -7.15
N LYS A 301 -2.18 -21.36 -6.93
CA LYS A 301 -2.67 -22.62 -7.51
C LYS A 301 -3.13 -22.40 -8.95
N ALA A 302 -3.14 -23.47 -9.73
CA ALA A 302 -3.86 -23.48 -11.00
C ALA A 302 -5.35 -23.15 -10.74
N PRO A 303 -6.02 -22.39 -11.62
CA PRO A 303 -5.54 -21.96 -12.94
C PRO A 303 -4.75 -20.64 -12.94
N MET A 304 -4.51 -19.97 -11.80
CA MET A 304 -3.83 -18.66 -11.78
C MET A 304 -2.32 -18.74 -12.01
N SER A 305 -1.65 -19.79 -11.56
CA SER A 305 -0.20 -19.93 -11.71
C SER A 305 0.25 -20.46 -13.07
N SER A 306 -0.67 -21.05 -13.83
CA SER A 306 -0.38 -21.73 -15.11
C SER A 306 -1.42 -21.45 -16.18
N GLY A 307 -2.28 -20.44 -15.98
CA GLY A 307 -3.31 -20.04 -16.92
C GLY A 307 -2.74 -19.38 -18.17
N PRO A 308 -3.49 -19.37 -19.27
CA PRO A 308 -3.03 -18.74 -20.51
C PRO A 308 -2.97 -17.21 -20.34
N ILE A 309 -1.95 -16.61 -20.94
CA ILE A 309 -1.69 -15.16 -20.94
C ILE A 309 -2.03 -14.62 -22.34
N SER A 310 -2.82 -13.55 -22.43
CA SER A 310 -3.20 -12.95 -23.71
C SER A 310 -2.03 -12.21 -24.37
N ASP A 311 -2.11 -11.96 -25.67
CA ASP A 311 -1.10 -11.15 -26.37
C ASP A 311 -1.07 -9.68 -25.90
N PHE A 312 -2.22 -9.16 -25.42
CA PHE A 312 -2.27 -7.85 -24.79
C PHE A 312 -1.50 -7.82 -23.46
N ASP A 313 -1.63 -8.85 -22.62
CA ASP A 313 -0.86 -8.93 -21.37
C ASP A 313 0.64 -8.98 -21.65
N LYS A 314 1.06 -9.77 -22.65
CA LYS A 314 2.47 -9.82 -23.07
C LYS A 314 2.96 -8.45 -23.54
N SER A 315 2.16 -7.73 -24.33
CA SER A 315 2.52 -6.40 -24.82
C SER A 315 2.65 -5.39 -23.67
N VAL A 316 1.67 -5.35 -22.77
CA VAL A 316 1.69 -4.43 -21.61
C VAL A 316 2.84 -4.79 -20.67
N GLY A 317 3.04 -6.07 -20.37
CA GLY A 317 4.16 -6.54 -19.56
C GLY A 317 5.53 -6.22 -20.16
N GLN A 318 5.70 -6.38 -21.47
CA GLN A 318 6.94 -5.99 -22.14
C GLN A 318 7.21 -4.49 -22.01
N SER A 319 6.20 -3.62 -22.20
CA SER A 319 6.34 -2.18 -22.01
C SER A 319 6.67 -1.84 -20.55
N LEU A 320 5.96 -2.44 -19.60
CA LEU A 320 6.13 -2.20 -18.16
C LEU A 320 7.54 -2.60 -17.68
N ILE A 321 7.96 -3.83 -17.99
CA ILE A 321 9.30 -4.35 -17.66
C ILE A 321 10.38 -3.48 -18.30
N THR A 322 10.20 -3.05 -19.55
CA THR A 322 11.16 -2.18 -20.24
C THR A 322 11.33 -0.85 -19.49
N MET A 323 10.23 -0.20 -19.08
CA MET A 323 10.27 1.05 -18.33
C MET A 323 10.90 0.88 -16.94
N TRP A 324 10.62 -0.23 -16.24
CA TRP A 324 11.23 -0.54 -14.94
C TRP A 324 12.74 -0.78 -15.07
N ILE A 325 13.19 -1.53 -16.09
CA ILE A 325 14.61 -1.77 -16.36
C ILE A 325 15.32 -0.47 -16.74
N ASN A 326 14.70 0.35 -17.59
CA ASN A 326 15.24 1.65 -17.97
C ASN A 326 15.43 2.56 -16.75
N PHE A 327 14.42 2.61 -15.87
CA PHE A 327 14.51 3.35 -14.63
C PHE A 327 15.62 2.77 -13.73
N ALA A 328 15.70 1.46 -13.55
CA ALA A 328 16.74 0.85 -12.74
C ALA A 328 18.17 1.15 -13.25
N ARG A 329 18.35 1.22 -14.58
CA ARG A 329 19.62 1.54 -15.23
C ARG A 329 19.98 3.02 -15.17
N THR A 330 19.01 3.90 -15.42
CA THR A 330 19.28 5.31 -15.74
C THR A 330 18.69 6.30 -14.74
N GLY A 331 17.68 5.90 -13.97
CA GLY A 331 16.86 6.80 -13.15
C GLY A 331 15.73 7.48 -13.91
N ASN A 332 15.52 7.14 -15.20
CA ASN A 332 14.45 7.64 -16.04
C ASN A 332 13.71 6.44 -16.69
N PRO A 333 12.37 6.36 -16.65
CA PRO A 333 11.61 5.26 -17.27
C PRO A 333 11.66 5.28 -18.81
N THR A 334 11.83 6.46 -19.40
CA THR A 334 11.85 6.71 -20.86
C THR A 334 13.11 7.49 -21.28
N PRO A 335 14.32 6.91 -21.09
CA PRO A 335 15.59 7.56 -21.46
C PRO A 335 15.68 7.79 -22.98
N MET A 336 16.79 8.35 -23.46
CA MET A 336 16.97 8.67 -24.89
C MET A 336 16.62 7.46 -25.79
N GLY A 337 15.78 7.69 -26.82
CA GLY A 337 15.30 6.64 -27.73
C GLY A 337 14.07 5.84 -27.25
N TYR A 338 13.63 5.99 -25.99
CA TYR A 338 12.44 5.31 -25.46
C TYR A 338 11.27 6.28 -25.27
N PHE A 339 10.06 5.87 -25.60
CA PHE A 339 8.85 6.69 -25.51
C PHE A 339 7.68 5.88 -24.97
N LEU A 340 6.65 6.58 -24.52
CA LEU A 340 5.33 6.00 -24.26
C LEU A 340 4.60 5.71 -25.58
N ASP A 341 3.44 5.05 -25.50
CA ASP A 341 2.69 4.59 -26.68
C ASP A 341 2.09 5.73 -27.51
N ASP A 342 2.06 6.95 -26.96
CA ASP A 342 1.66 8.19 -27.64
C ASP A 342 2.86 9.02 -28.14
N ASN A 343 4.06 8.43 -28.18
CA ASN A 343 5.33 9.07 -28.51
C ASN A 343 5.77 10.18 -27.53
N SER A 344 5.14 10.29 -26.36
CA SER A 344 5.57 11.23 -25.33
C SER A 344 6.67 10.64 -24.44
N LYS A 345 7.32 11.51 -23.66
CA LYS A 345 8.23 11.12 -22.58
C LYS A 345 7.47 10.98 -21.27
N TRP A 346 7.87 10.02 -20.45
CA TRP A 346 7.46 9.96 -19.06
C TRP A 346 8.27 10.99 -18.27
N LEU A 347 7.69 12.17 -18.11
CA LEU A 347 8.27 13.27 -17.35
C LEU A 347 8.11 13.05 -15.85
N SER A 348 9.09 13.52 -15.07
CA SER A 348 8.96 13.56 -13.62
C SER A 348 7.88 14.56 -13.20
N ILE A 349 7.33 14.42 -11.99
CA ILE A 349 6.31 15.35 -11.47
C ILE A 349 6.82 16.81 -11.42
N GLN A 350 8.14 16.98 -11.27
CA GLN A 350 8.79 18.29 -11.24
C GLN A 350 8.82 18.93 -12.64
N GLU A 351 9.04 18.13 -13.68
CA GLU A 351 9.07 18.59 -15.08
C GLU A 351 7.67 18.78 -15.66
N SER A 352 6.71 17.96 -15.23
CA SER A 352 5.37 17.88 -15.82
C SER A 352 4.32 18.71 -15.10
N ASN A 353 4.68 19.40 -14.02
CA ASN A 353 3.72 20.04 -13.12
C ASN A 353 2.66 19.06 -12.58
N GLY A 354 3.08 17.84 -12.21
CA GLY A 354 2.24 16.85 -11.55
C GLY A 354 1.48 15.88 -12.47
N MET A 355 1.81 15.77 -13.76
CA MET A 355 1.24 14.72 -14.61
C MET A 355 1.73 13.32 -14.20
N VAL A 356 0.89 12.33 -14.44
CA VAL A 356 1.13 10.91 -14.11
C VAL A 356 1.03 10.03 -15.35
N ALA A 357 1.77 8.92 -15.39
CA ALA A 357 1.60 7.93 -16.45
C ALA A 357 0.39 7.04 -16.16
N GLU A 358 -0.60 7.03 -17.06
CA GLU A 358 -1.72 6.09 -17.02
C GLU A 358 -1.33 4.84 -17.80
N ILE A 359 -1.15 3.72 -17.11
CA ILE A 359 -0.80 2.43 -17.73
C ILE A 359 -2.08 1.64 -17.99
N LYS A 360 -2.44 1.52 -19.27
CA LYS A 360 -3.52 0.68 -19.79
C LYS A 360 -2.93 -0.25 -20.86
N THR A 361 -3.75 -0.71 -21.81
CA THR A 361 -3.26 -1.30 -23.06
C THR A 361 -2.31 -0.37 -23.81
N LYS A 362 -2.48 0.95 -23.66
CA LYS A 362 -1.54 1.98 -24.10
C LYS A 362 -1.22 2.90 -22.93
N THR A 363 0.07 3.15 -22.72
CA THR A 363 0.61 4.04 -21.71
C THR A 363 0.75 5.45 -22.26
N ARG A 364 0.30 6.44 -21.49
CA ARG A 364 0.37 7.87 -21.83
C ARG A 364 0.42 8.72 -20.58
N MET A 365 0.90 9.96 -20.72
CA MET A 365 0.81 10.95 -19.63
C MET A 365 -0.61 11.52 -19.54
N ILE A 366 -1.12 11.70 -18.32
CA ILE A 366 -2.40 12.33 -18.03
C ILE A 366 -2.25 13.35 -16.90
N GLU A 367 -3.13 14.35 -16.88
CA GLU A 367 -3.32 15.19 -15.69
C GLU A 367 -4.07 14.40 -14.61
N ASP A 368 -3.60 14.47 -13.37
CA ASP A 368 -4.30 13.93 -12.21
C ASP A 368 -4.96 15.04 -11.39
N THR A 369 -6.10 15.52 -11.87
CA THR A 369 -6.80 16.66 -11.28
C THR A 369 -7.45 16.36 -9.93
N PHE A 370 -7.56 15.10 -9.54
CA PHE A 370 -8.30 14.70 -8.34
C PHE A 370 -7.40 14.19 -7.21
N LEU A 371 -6.21 13.67 -7.53
CA LEU A 371 -5.35 13.08 -6.50
C LEU A 371 -4.90 14.11 -5.47
N GLU A 372 -4.60 15.34 -5.86
CA GLU A 372 -4.22 16.38 -4.89
C GLU A 372 -5.32 16.62 -3.84
N LYS A 373 -6.58 16.78 -4.28
CA LYS A 373 -7.73 16.95 -3.38
C LYS A 373 -7.91 15.74 -2.45
N ARG A 374 -7.78 14.52 -2.99
CA ARG A 374 -7.93 13.26 -2.23
C ARG A 374 -6.81 13.09 -1.20
N VAL A 375 -5.57 13.42 -1.56
CA VAL A 375 -4.39 13.38 -0.68
C VAL A 375 -4.51 14.43 0.42
N ASN A 376 -4.97 15.65 0.09
CA ASN A 376 -5.20 16.69 1.09
C ASN A 376 -6.33 16.32 2.06
N PHE A 377 -7.41 15.71 1.58
CA PHE A 377 -8.46 15.16 2.44
C PHE A 377 -7.91 14.09 3.38
N TYR A 378 -7.14 13.13 2.85
CA TYR A 378 -6.46 12.12 3.66
C TYR A 378 -5.57 12.73 4.74
N HIS A 379 -4.73 13.70 4.37
CA HIS A 379 -3.83 14.38 5.29
C HIS A 379 -4.60 15.03 6.45
N ARG A 380 -5.70 15.72 6.17
CA ARG A 380 -6.56 16.31 7.21
C ARG A 380 -7.22 15.27 8.10
N VAL A 381 -7.66 14.15 7.55
CA VAL A 381 -8.20 13.03 8.33
C VAL A 381 -7.12 12.48 9.26
N PHE A 382 -5.89 12.33 8.77
CA PHE A 382 -4.74 11.91 9.56
C PHE A 382 -4.43 12.92 10.67
N GLU A 383 -4.28 14.21 10.35
CA GLU A 383 -4.04 15.27 11.34
C GLU A 383 -5.13 15.29 12.40
N TYR A 384 -6.40 15.29 11.98
CA TYR A 384 -7.52 15.24 12.92
C TYR A 384 -7.39 14.06 13.86
N LEU A 385 -7.08 12.86 13.36
CA LEU A 385 -6.93 11.66 14.18
C LEU A 385 -5.77 11.78 15.19
N PHE A 386 -4.64 12.37 14.76
CA PHE A 386 -3.38 12.38 15.51
C PHE A 386 -3.07 13.68 16.25
N THR A 387 -3.83 14.75 16.13
CA THR A 387 -3.59 15.98 16.89
C THR A 387 -4.56 16.15 18.05
N ASP A 388 -4.09 16.73 19.15
CA ASP A 388 -4.94 17.22 20.24
C ASP A 388 -5.53 18.62 19.95
N GLU A 389 -6.28 19.17 20.90
CA GLU A 389 -6.86 20.53 20.83
C GLU A 389 -5.82 21.62 20.56
N ALA A 390 -4.59 21.45 21.04
CA ALA A 390 -3.50 22.41 20.83
C ALA A 390 -2.85 22.27 19.44
N GLY A 391 -3.24 21.25 18.67
CA GLY A 391 -2.63 20.94 17.37
C GLY A 391 -1.35 20.12 17.50
N GLU A 392 -1.02 19.61 18.69
CA GLU A 392 0.18 18.81 18.92
C GLU A 392 -0.08 17.35 18.54
N ILE A 393 0.90 16.73 17.87
CA ILE A 393 0.82 15.32 17.49
C ILE A 393 0.84 14.44 18.74
N ILE A 394 -0.23 13.69 18.95
CA ILE A 394 -0.43 12.71 20.02
C ILE A 394 0.60 11.60 19.86
N LYS A 395 1.61 11.59 20.75
CA LYS A 395 2.69 10.58 20.77
C LYS A 395 2.27 9.27 21.44
N GLU A 396 1.34 9.32 22.38
CA GLU A 396 0.78 8.17 23.10
C GLU A 396 -0.70 8.41 23.38
N ARG A 397 -1.53 7.35 23.34
CA ARG A 397 -2.98 7.44 23.49
C ARG A 397 -3.36 7.95 24.89
N LYS A 398 -3.60 9.26 25.02
CA LYS A 398 -4.44 9.85 26.07
C LYS A 398 -5.74 10.30 25.44
N ALA A 399 -6.84 10.27 26.19
CA ALA A 399 -8.07 10.92 25.76
C ALA A 399 -7.80 12.42 25.64
N SER A 400 -7.46 12.88 24.44
CA SER A 400 -7.33 14.29 24.12
C SER A 400 -8.65 14.76 23.53
N LYS A 401 -9.03 15.98 23.87
CA LYS A 401 -10.17 16.61 23.23
C LYS A 401 -9.87 16.86 21.74
N PRO A 402 -10.90 16.95 20.87
CA PRO A 402 -10.72 17.06 19.42
C PRO A 402 -10.21 18.45 19.01
N ASN A 403 -9.45 18.51 17.92
CA ASN A 403 -9.13 19.79 17.27
C ASN A 403 -10.33 20.25 16.44
N GLU A 404 -11.16 21.13 17.01
CA GLU A 404 -12.39 21.61 16.37
C GLU A 404 -12.15 22.43 15.09
N LYS A 405 -10.96 23.05 14.95
CA LYS A 405 -10.60 23.77 13.71
C LYS A 405 -10.47 22.80 12.53
N ILE A 406 -9.69 21.73 12.70
CA ILE A 406 -9.53 20.70 11.66
C ILE A 406 -10.86 20.02 11.38
N LYS A 407 -11.68 19.79 12.41
CA LYS A 407 -13.03 19.24 12.24
C LYS A 407 -13.92 20.11 11.35
N THR A 408 -13.85 21.43 11.50
CA THR A 408 -14.66 22.38 10.71
C THR A 408 -14.18 22.49 9.26
N GLU A 409 -12.88 22.28 9.03
CA GLU A 409 -12.26 22.26 7.72
C GLU A 409 -12.55 20.97 6.91
N LEU A 410 -12.94 19.89 7.60
CA LEU A 410 -13.36 18.60 7.05
C LEU A 410 -14.88 18.59 6.79
#